data_AF-X1HCV8-F1
#
_entry.id   AF-X1HCV8-F1
#
_cell.length_a   1.000
_cell.length_b   1.000
_cell.length_c   1.000
_cell.angle_alpha   90.00
_cell.angle_beta   90.00
_cell.angle_gamma   90.00
#
_symmetry.space_group_name_H-M   'P 1'
#
loop_
_entity.id
_entity.type
_entity.pdbx_description
1 polymer ?
#
loop_
_entity_poly.entity_id
_entity_poly.type
_entity_poly.pdbx_seq_one_letter_code
_entity_poly.pdbx_strand_id
1 'polypeptide(L)'
;MSVIESVRRILEDYEIGEPWKLSKGAGFVVPILGRPPFPDRNYVLLQEVMDKVSFKDTGGIGGVDVSNGSGSNVFLRKGTMLKGMGTQSRSPVAGVVLEPIEKMIRIPVNCIHASHGISGGASFIAMGITPHSVYQSLGQQSETWANISDYSARARAGASAAMRAGGRSASVALSAISRSSDALVDVEESVGRFREDVDDIMSQIPGDHVNQMGIAV
;
A
#
# COMPACT_ATOMS: atom_id res chain seq x y z
N MET A 1 15.82 6.15 24.82
CA MET A 1 15.01 4.94 25.06
C MET A 1 15.74 3.78 24.40
N SER A 2 16.04 2.70 25.13
CA SER A 2 16.77 1.55 24.55
C SER A 2 15.86 0.75 23.60
N VAL A 3 16.43 0.19 22.54
CA VAL A 3 15.73 -0.74 21.63
C VAL A 3 15.14 -1.92 22.42
N ILE A 4 15.85 -2.38 23.46
CA ILE A 4 15.41 -3.47 24.35
C ILE A 4 14.17 -3.05 25.15
N GLU A 5 14.13 -1.82 25.65
CA GLU A 5 12.96 -1.26 26.36
C GLU A 5 11.73 -1.19 25.45
N SER A 6 11.95 -0.77 24.19
CA SER A 6 10.89 -0.63 23.19
C SER A 6 10.34 -1.98 22.78
N VAL A 7 11.21 -2.98 22.59
CA VAL A 7 10.82 -4.37 22.25
C VAL A 7 10.12 -5.06 23.43
N ARG A 8 10.60 -4.88 24.66
CA ARG A 8 9.92 -5.42 25.86
C ARG A 8 8.51 -4.84 26.00
N ARG A 9 8.38 -3.52 25.87
CA ARG A 9 7.08 -2.84 25.97
C ARG A 9 6.11 -3.30 24.87
N ILE A 10 6.60 -3.48 23.64
CA ILE A 10 5.85 -4.13 22.56
C ILE A 10 5.36 -5.52 23.01
N LEU A 11 6.22 -6.39 23.56
CA LEU A 11 5.80 -7.73 23.96
C LEU A 11 4.85 -7.79 25.17
N GLU A 12 4.85 -6.77 26.03
CA GLU A 12 3.98 -6.70 27.21
C GLU A 12 2.60 -6.09 26.91
N ASP A 13 2.54 -5.15 25.94
CA ASP A 13 1.35 -4.37 25.56
C ASP A 13 0.48 -5.08 24.49
N TYR A 14 0.93 -6.21 23.95
CA TYR A 14 0.20 -6.94 22.90
C TYR A 14 -0.24 -8.35 23.31
N GLU A 15 -1.31 -8.81 22.68
CA GLU A 15 -1.81 -10.17 22.73
C GLU A 15 -1.95 -10.72 21.33
N ILE A 16 -1.69 -12.02 21.18
CA ILE A 16 -1.90 -12.72 19.92
C ILE A 16 -3.37 -13.15 19.90
N GLY A 17 -4.12 -12.63 18.93
CA GLY A 17 -5.50 -13.05 18.70
C GLY A 17 -5.58 -14.45 18.09
N GLU A 18 -6.77 -15.02 18.09
CA GLU A 18 -7.02 -16.32 17.46
C GLU A 18 -6.67 -16.30 15.97
N PRO A 19 -5.86 -17.25 15.47
CA PRO A 19 -5.52 -17.33 14.07
C PRO A 19 -6.75 -17.54 13.18
N TRP A 20 -6.84 -16.77 12.10
CA TRP A 20 -7.89 -16.88 11.10
C TRP A 20 -7.42 -17.69 9.91
N LYS A 21 -8.15 -18.73 9.53
CA LYS A 21 -7.85 -19.49 8.33
C LYS A 21 -8.35 -18.72 7.11
N LEU A 22 -7.48 -18.52 6.12
CA LEU A 22 -7.91 -17.93 4.86
C LEU A 22 -8.88 -18.87 4.15
N SER A 23 -10.04 -18.37 3.76
CA SER A 23 -11.09 -19.13 3.06
C SER A 23 -10.60 -19.72 1.74
N LYS A 24 -9.63 -19.06 1.10
CA LYS A 24 -8.97 -19.48 -0.15
C LYS A 24 -7.46 -19.56 0.05
N GLY A 25 -6.96 -20.67 0.60
CA GLY A 25 -5.52 -20.93 0.68
C GLY A 25 -5.09 -21.86 1.81
N ALA A 26 -3.79 -22.17 1.86
CA ALA A 26 -3.15 -22.93 2.93
C ALA A 26 -2.50 -22.02 4.01
N GLY A 27 -2.91 -20.75 4.07
CA GLY A 27 -2.39 -19.75 5.00
C GLY A 27 -3.33 -19.48 6.16
N PHE A 28 -2.78 -18.94 7.24
CA PHE A 28 -3.51 -18.42 8.37
C PHE A 28 -3.00 -17.02 8.68
N VAL A 29 -3.89 -16.18 9.19
CA VAL A 29 -3.61 -14.81 9.60
C VAL A 29 -3.62 -14.77 11.11
N VAL A 30 -2.59 -14.19 11.73
CA VAL A 30 -2.53 -14.06 13.19
C VAL A 30 -2.72 -12.58 13.57
N PRO A 31 -3.84 -12.22 14.22
CA PRO A 31 -4.06 -10.85 14.69
C PRO A 31 -3.10 -10.50 15.82
N ILE A 32 -2.52 -9.30 15.78
CA ILE A 32 -1.80 -8.72 16.91
C ILE A 32 -2.70 -7.65 17.52
N LEU A 33 -3.21 -7.95 18.72
CA LEU A 33 -4.16 -7.14 19.46
C LEU A 33 -3.41 -6.32 20.52
N GLY A 34 -3.85 -5.09 20.78
CA GLY A 34 -3.47 -4.38 22.01
C GLY A 34 -4.06 -5.06 23.23
N ARG A 35 -3.43 -4.94 24.40
CA ARG A 35 -4.09 -5.20 25.68
C ARG A 35 -4.76 -3.92 26.20
N PRO A 36 -5.95 -4.01 26.82
CA PRO A 36 -6.55 -2.86 27.49
C PRO A 36 -5.67 -2.36 28.65
N PRO A 37 -5.62 -1.04 28.94
CA PRO A 37 -6.29 0.04 28.22
C PRO A 37 -5.57 0.34 26.92
N PHE A 38 -6.34 0.42 25.84
CA PHE A 38 -5.78 0.66 24.52
C PHE A 38 -5.30 2.11 24.45
N PRO A 39 -4.06 2.36 24.01
CA PRO A 39 -3.58 3.72 23.86
C PRO A 39 -4.41 4.43 22.80
N ASP A 40 -5.00 5.56 23.16
CA ASP A 40 -5.66 6.43 22.19
C ASP A 40 -4.65 6.85 21.11
N ARG A 41 -4.95 6.51 19.86
CA ARG A 41 -4.14 6.97 18.73
C ARG A 41 -4.51 8.42 18.42
N ASN A 42 -3.53 9.31 18.53
CA ASN A 42 -3.67 10.73 18.16
C ASN A 42 -3.57 10.96 16.63
N TYR A 43 -3.85 9.93 15.83
CA TYR A 43 -3.82 9.96 14.37
C TYR A 43 -4.83 8.95 13.80
N VAL A 44 -5.25 9.21 12.57
CA VAL A 44 -6.04 8.30 11.74
C VAL A 44 -5.18 7.78 10.58
N LEU A 45 -5.55 6.64 10.02
CA LEU A 45 -4.94 6.09 8.82
C LEU A 45 -5.52 6.78 7.58
N LEU A 46 -4.71 6.90 6.52
CA LEU A 46 -5.16 7.49 5.25
C LEU A 46 -6.45 6.85 4.72
N GLN A 47 -6.59 5.53 4.87
CA GLN A 47 -7.75 4.75 4.41
C GLN A 47 -9.06 5.20 5.06
N GLU A 48 -9.00 5.77 6.26
CA GLU A 48 -10.17 6.20 7.03
C GLU A 48 -10.66 7.59 6.58
N VAL A 49 -9.83 8.36 5.88
CA VAL A 49 -10.08 9.77 5.53
C VAL A 49 -9.61 10.12 4.11
N MET A 50 -9.68 9.15 3.19
CA MET A 50 -9.17 9.30 1.81
C MET A 50 -9.81 10.48 1.07
N ASP A 51 -11.07 10.79 1.37
CA ASP A 51 -11.84 11.90 0.80
C ASP A 51 -11.38 13.28 1.30
N LYS A 52 -10.60 13.33 2.40
CA LYS A 52 -10.14 14.56 3.06
C LYS A 52 -8.65 14.83 2.88
N VAL A 53 -7.93 13.96 2.17
CA VAL A 53 -6.50 14.13 1.86
C VAL A 53 -6.33 14.26 0.35
N SER A 54 -5.62 15.30 -0.08
CA SER A 54 -5.39 15.54 -1.51
C SER A 54 -3.92 15.48 -1.87
N PHE A 55 -3.62 14.98 -3.07
CA PHE A 55 -2.27 14.78 -3.59
C PHE A 55 -2.13 15.48 -4.95
N LYS A 56 -1.02 16.18 -5.14
CA LYS A 56 -0.69 16.94 -6.35
C LYS A 56 0.74 16.69 -6.80
N ASP A 57 0.93 16.46 -8.10
CA ASP A 57 2.27 16.24 -8.64
C ASP A 57 3.04 17.56 -8.63
N THR A 58 4.29 17.48 -8.20
CA THR A 58 5.17 18.64 -8.13
C THR A 58 5.71 19.06 -9.50
N GLY A 59 5.58 18.19 -10.51
CA GLY A 59 6.27 18.32 -11.79
C GLY A 59 7.69 17.74 -11.78
N GLY A 60 8.15 17.20 -10.64
CA GLY A 60 9.47 16.61 -10.45
C GLY A 60 9.45 15.11 -10.14
N ILE A 61 10.60 14.46 -10.24
CA ILE A 61 10.75 13.00 -10.03
C ILE A 61 10.61 12.59 -8.55
N GLY A 62 10.95 13.48 -7.61
CA GLY A 62 11.11 13.10 -6.20
C GLY A 62 10.03 13.61 -5.22
N GLY A 63 8.96 14.25 -5.68
CA GLY A 63 8.03 14.92 -4.78
C GLY A 63 6.56 14.82 -5.19
N VAL A 64 5.70 14.67 -4.18
CA VAL A 64 4.26 14.90 -4.26
C VAL A 64 3.88 15.92 -3.19
N ASP A 65 3.07 16.91 -3.55
CA ASP A 65 2.52 17.87 -2.61
C ASP A 65 1.19 17.31 -2.05
N VAL A 66 1.03 17.35 -0.73
CA VAL A 66 -0.07 16.71 -0.01
C VAL A 66 -0.72 17.71 0.93
N SER A 67 -2.05 17.75 0.95
CA SER A 67 -2.82 18.50 1.96
C SER A 67 -3.69 17.55 2.78
N ASN A 68 -3.85 17.89 4.07
CA ASN A 68 -4.69 17.15 4.99
C ASN A 68 -5.81 18.07 5.51
N GLY A 69 -7.01 17.89 4.98
CA GLY A 69 -8.23 18.58 5.40
C GLY A 69 -9.09 17.79 6.40
N SER A 70 -8.56 16.72 7.01
CA SER A 70 -9.35 15.82 7.87
C SER A 70 -9.63 16.38 9.26
N GLY A 71 -8.89 17.39 9.70
CA GLY A 71 -8.94 17.93 11.07
C GLY A 71 -8.24 17.06 12.12
N SER A 72 -7.56 15.99 11.70
CA SER A 72 -6.76 15.10 12.57
C SER A 72 -5.42 14.79 11.92
N ASN A 73 -4.44 14.32 12.68
CA ASN A 73 -3.19 13.83 12.10
C ASN A 73 -3.48 12.59 11.24
N VAL A 74 -2.95 12.54 10.02
CA VAL A 74 -3.13 11.40 9.12
C VAL A 74 -1.81 10.68 8.91
N PHE A 75 -1.76 9.39 9.21
CA PHE A 75 -0.59 8.57 8.91
C PHE A 75 -0.66 8.02 7.49
N LEU A 76 0.22 8.55 6.63
CA LEU A 76 0.49 8.05 5.29
C LEU A 76 1.61 7.00 5.38
N ARG A 77 1.29 5.76 5.03
CA ARG A 77 2.26 4.66 5.08
C ARG A 77 3.26 4.77 3.93
N LYS A 78 4.52 4.39 4.19
CA LYS A 78 5.50 4.06 3.13
C LYS A 78 4.85 3.05 2.18
N GLY A 79 5.13 3.16 0.88
CA GLY A 79 4.61 2.19 -0.08
C GLY A 79 3.14 2.39 -0.46
N THR A 80 2.44 3.40 0.06
CA THR A 80 1.09 3.73 -0.42
C THR A 80 1.17 4.09 -1.91
N MET A 81 0.51 3.32 -2.77
CA MET A 81 0.55 3.61 -4.20
C MET A 81 -0.37 4.80 -4.51
N LEU A 82 0.18 5.78 -5.21
CA LEU A 82 -0.53 6.97 -5.66
C LEU A 82 -0.71 6.86 -7.17
N LYS A 83 -1.91 6.48 -7.61
CA LYS A 83 -2.27 6.37 -9.03
C LYS A 83 -2.38 7.78 -9.61
N GLY A 84 -1.48 8.12 -10.53
CA GLY A 84 -1.48 9.43 -11.18
C GLY A 84 -2.64 9.58 -12.16
N MET A 85 -3.39 10.67 -12.06
CA MET A 85 -4.46 11.03 -13.00
C MET A 85 -3.90 12.00 -14.05
N GLY A 86 -3.37 11.44 -15.14
CA GLY A 86 -2.66 12.22 -16.17
C GLY A 86 -1.21 12.57 -15.78
N THR A 87 -0.61 11.82 -14.86
CA THR A 87 0.80 11.93 -14.47
C THR A 87 1.34 10.58 -14.04
N GLN A 88 2.66 10.51 -13.88
CA GLN A 88 3.38 9.31 -13.47
C GLN A 88 2.99 8.89 -12.06
N SER A 89 2.52 7.65 -11.88
CA SER A 89 2.16 7.11 -10.55
C SER A 89 3.37 7.06 -9.62
N ARG A 90 3.14 7.31 -8.31
CA ARG A 90 4.19 7.48 -7.30
C ARG A 90 3.95 6.62 -6.06
N SER A 91 4.98 6.49 -5.23
CA SER A 91 4.86 5.87 -3.89
C SER A 91 5.77 6.59 -2.88
N PRO A 92 5.27 6.95 -1.68
CA PRO A 92 6.09 7.51 -0.61
C PRO A 92 7.23 6.58 -0.19
N VAL A 93 8.42 7.14 0.00
CA VAL A 93 9.62 6.37 0.39
C VAL A 93 9.75 6.16 1.89
N ALA A 94 8.97 6.89 2.69
CA ALA A 94 8.91 6.80 4.14
C ALA A 94 7.46 6.96 4.63
N GLY A 95 7.20 6.51 5.86
CA GLY A 95 5.95 6.82 6.55
C GLY A 95 5.95 8.28 6.99
N VAL A 96 4.84 8.98 6.80
CA VAL A 96 4.71 10.41 7.10
C VAL A 96 3.44 10.63 7.92
N VAL A 97 3.54 11.43 8.98
CA VAL A 97 2.37 11.96 9.68
C VAL A 97 2.05 13.33 9.10
N LEU A 98 0.88 13.45 8.50
CA LEU A 98 0.37 14.68 7.91
C LEU A 98 -0.42 15.43 8.98
N GLU A 99 0.06 16.58 9.42
CA GLU A 99 -0.69 17.44 10.33
C GLU A 99 -1.87 18.10 9.60
N PRO A 100 -2.99 18.41 10.29
CA PRO A 100 -4.15 19.06 9.69
C PRO A 100 -3.93 20.56 9.49
N ILE A 101 -2.97 20.89 8.62
CA ILE A 101 -2.62 22.27 8.27
C ILE A 101 -3.12 22.63 6.87
N GLU A 102 -3.49 23.89 6.65
CA GLU A 102 -4.00 24.37 5.35
C GLU A 102 -2.96 24.31 4.22
N LYS A 103 -1.67 24.24 4.58
CA LYS A 103 -0.57 24.26 3.62
C LYS A 103 -0.31 22.87 3.04
N MET A 104 -0.08 22.81 1.72
CA MET A 104 0.48 21.61 1.10
C MET A 104 1.92 21.36 1.56
N ILE A 105 2.20 20.16 2.02
CA ILE A 105 3.53 19.69 2.37
C ILE A 105 4.07 18.77 1.27
N ARG A 106 5.37 18.88 0.99
CA ARG A 106 6.02 18.00 0.03
C ARG A 106 6.52 16.74 0.70
N ILE A 107 6.07 15.59 0.20
CA ILE A 107 6.58 14.29 0.66
C ILE A 107 7.53 13.69 -0.40
N PRO A 108 8.60 13.01 0.04
CA PRO A 108 9.50 12.32 -0.87
C PRO A 108 8.85 11.05 -1.42
N VAL A 109 8.97 10.84 -2.72
CA VAL A 109 8.38 9.69 -3.42
C VAL A 109 9.37 9.08 -4.43
N ASN A 110 9.13 7.83 -4.79
CA ASN A 110 9.66 7.22 -6.01
C ASN A 110 8.56 7.10 -7.08
N CYS A 111 8.94 7.16 -8.34
CA CYS A 111 8.09 6.82 -9.47
C CYS A 111 7.89 5.32 -9.58
N ILE A 112 6.63 4.89 -9.75
CA ILE A 112 6.25 3.47 -9.87
C ILE A 112 5.59 3.15 -11.23
N HIS A 113 5.83 4.01 -12.22
CA HIS A 113 5.40 3.84 -13.61
C HIS A 113 6.45 4.44 -14.56
N ALA A 114 7.50 3.69 -14.93
CA ALA A 114 8.69 4.29 -15.54
C ALA A 114 8.44 5.02 -16.88
N SER A 115 7.55 4.48 -17.72
CA SER A 115 7.26 5.00 -19.06
C SER A 115 6.30 6.20 -19.14
N HIS A 116 5.59 6.54 -18.06
CA HIS A 116 4.62 7.65 -18.08
C HIS A 116 5.25 8.99 -17.77
N GLY A 117 4.81 10.04 -18.48
CA GLY A 117 5.28 11.41 -18.30
C GLY A 117 4.84 12.03 -16.97
N ILE A 118 5.57 13.06 -16.53
CA ILE A 118 5.24 13.82 -15.33
C ILE A 118 4.50 15.09 -15.74
N SER A 119 3.35 15.36 -15.10
CA SER A 119 2.57 16.58 -15.30
C SER A 119 2.34 17.27 -13.96
N GLY A 120 2.96 18.44 -13.76
CA GLY A 120 2.78 19.23 -12.54
C GLY A 120 1.32 19.63 -12.31
N GLY A 121 0.88 19.60 -11.04
CA GLY A 121 -0.49 19.92 -10.63
C GLY A 121 -1.52 18.81 -10.89
N ALA A 122 -1.15 17.74 -11.59
CA ALA A 122 -2.00 16.57 -11.75
C ALA A 122 -2.33 15.93 -10.40
N SER A 123 -3.52 15.36 -10.27
CA SER A 123 -3.97 14.71 -9.03
C SER A 123 -3.55 13.25 -8.96
N PHE A 124 -3.55 12.69 -7.75
CA PHE A 124 -3.45 11.25 -7.54
C PHE A 124 -4.67 10.71 -6.83
N ILE A 125 -4.92 9.42 -7.02
CA ILE A 125 -5.81 8.61 -6.21
C ILE A 125 -4.94 7.71 -5.34
N ALA A 126 -5.12 7.76 -4.02
CA ALA A 126 -4.45 6.84 -3.13
C ALA A 126 -5.05 5.43 -3.29
N MET A 127 -4.17 4.46 -3.38
CA MET A 127 -4.47 3.04 -3.52
C MET A 127 -3.83 2.30 -2.33
N GLY A 128 -4.02 0.98 -2.25
CA GLY A 128 -3.28 0.07 -1.38
C GLY A 128 -1.75 0.13 -1.50
N ILE A 129 -1.09 -0.80 -0.81
CA ILE A 129 0.37 -0.76 -0.60
C ILE A 129 1.11 -1.53 -1.71
N THR A 130 2.28 -1.04 -2.10
CA THR A 130 3.19 -1.73 -3.02
C THR A 130 3.54 -3.14 -2.53
N PRO A 131 3.76 -4.12 -3.43
CA PRO A 131 4.28 -5.44 -3.07
C PRO A 131 5.60 -5.36 -2.28
N HIS A 132 5.85 -6.35 -1.42
CA HIS A 132 6.99 -6.34 -0.50
C HIS A 132 8.35 -6.12 -1.18
N SER A 133 8.58 -6.74 -2.34
CA SER A 133 9.83 -6.55 -3.11
C SER A 133 10.03 -5.10 -3.54
N VAL A 134 8.97 -4.44 -4.01
CA VAL A 134 9.02 -3.03 -4.38
C VAL A 134 9.16 -2.16 -3.13
N TYR A 135 8.40 -2.45 -2.07
CA TYR A 135 8.43 -1.72 -0.81
C TYR A 135 9.84 -1.59 -0.22
N GLN A 136 10.62 -2.67 -0.26
CA GLN A 136 12.00 -2.68 0.23
C GLN A 136 12.94 -1.78 -0.59
N SER A 137 12.72 -1.69 -1.91
CA SER A 137 13.54 -0.88 -2.83
C SER A 137 13.18 0.60 -2.89
N LEU A 138 12.08 1.01 -2.23
CA LEU A 138 11.68 2.42 -2.16
C LEU A 138 12.73 3.25 -1.42
N GLY A 139 13.17 4.34 -2.05
CA GLY A 139 14.29 5.18 -1.63
C GLY A 139 15.34 5.34 -2.74
N GLN A 140 15.43 4.38 -3.67
CA GLN A 140 16.33 4.43 -4.82
C GLN A 140 15.58 4.14 -6.12
N GLN A 141 15.49 5.14 -7.00
CA GLN A 141 14.61 5.11 -8.17
C GLN A 141 14.91 3.95 -9.14
N SER A 142 16.18 3.72 -9.44
CA SER A 142 16.62 2.64 -10.35
C SER A 142 16.28 1.26 -9.80
N GLU A 143 16.52 1.03 -8.50
CA GLU A 143 16.19 -0.24 -7.84
C GLU A 143 14.69 -0.47 -7.77
N THR A 144 13.91 0.59 -7.52
CA THR A 144 12.45 0.53 -7.55
C THR A 144 11.94 0.06 -8.92
N TRP A 145 12.46 0.62 -10.01
CA TRP A 145 12.07 0.19 -11.35
C TRP A 145 12.52 -1.23 -11.72
N ALA A 146 13.72 -1.63 -11.28
CA ALA A 146 14.19 -3.00 -11.47
C ALA A 146 13.26 -4.00 -10.76
N ASN A 147 12.93 -3.72 -9.49
CA ASN A 147 12.03 -4.57 -8.70
C ASN A 147 10.59 -4.59 -9.25
N ILE A 148 10.08 -3.48 -9.79
CA ILE A 148 8.77 -3.46 -10.47
C ILE A 148 8.81 -4.34 -11.72
N SER A 149 9.90 -4.28 -12.50
CA SER A 149 10.06 -5.10 -13.70
C SER A 149 10.09 -6.60 -13.36
N ASP A 150 10.88 -6.97 -12.35
CA ASP A 150 10.97 -8.35 -11.86
C ASP A 150 9.64 -8.85 -11.30
N TYR A 151 8.97 -8.01 -10.49
CA TYR A 151 7.65 -8.32 -9.95
C TYR A 151 6.62 -8.55 -11.07
N SER A 152 6.59 -7.66 -12.06
CA SER A 152 5.69 -7.74 -13.20
C SER A 152 5.95 -9.00 -14.04
N ALA A 153 7.22 -9.38 -14.24
CA ALA A 153 7.59 -10.61 -14.91
C ALA A 153 7.10 -11.86 -14.16
N ARG A 154 7.24 -11.89 -12.83
CA ARG A 154 6.75 -12.99 -11.98
C ARG A 154 5.22 -13.08 -11.98
N ALA A 155 4.53 -11.94 -11.85
CA ALA A 155 3.07 -11.88 -11.92
C ALA A 155 2.54 -12.48 -13.24
N ARG A 156 3.18 -12.14 -14.36
CA ARG A 156 2.84 -12.72 -15.68
C ARG A 156 3.12 -14.22 -15.76
N ALA A 157 4.27 -14.67 -15.25
CA ALA A 157 4.62 -16.09 -15.25
C ALA A 157 3.60 -16.91 -14.44
N GLY A 158 3.21 -16.41 -13.27
CA GLY A 158 2.17 -17.01 -12.42
C GLY A 158 0.81 -17.09 -13.13
N ALA A 159 0.37 -15.99 -13.75
CA ALA A 159 -0.87 -15.97 -14.52
C ALA A 159 -0.83 -16.94 -15.73
N SER A 160 0.33 -17.05 -16.40
CA SER A 160 0.52 -17.95 -17.54
C SER A 160 0.47 -19.42 -17.12
N ALA A 161 1.06 -19.74 -15.96
CA ALA A 161 1.00 -21.09 -15.39
C ALA A 161 -0.43 -21.47 -14.99
N ALA A 162 -1.18 -20.55 -14.40
CA ALA A 162 -2.59 -20.76 -14.05
C ALA A 162 -3.47 -21.01 -15.30
N MET A 163 -3.19 -20.35 -16.43
CA MET A 163 -3.86 -20.65 -17.71
C MET A 163 -3.58 -22.07 -18.21
N ARG A 164 -2.33 -22.53 -18.14
CA ARG A 164 -1.97 -23.90 -18.54
C ARG A 164 -2.65 -24.96 -17.67
N ALA A 165 -2.97 -24.63 -16.43
CA ALA A 165 -3.73 -25.47 -15.51
C ALA A 165 -5.26 -25.41 -15.71
N GLY A 166 -5.76 -24.71 -16.74
CA GLY A 166 -7.19 -24.64 -17.07
C GLY A 166 -7.99 -23.55 -16.34
N GLY A 167 -7.32 -22.59 -15.68
CA GLY A 167 -7.98 -21.47 -15.00
C GLY A 167 -8.56 -20.45 -15.98
N ARG A 168 -9.89 -20.44 -16.17
CA ARG A 168 -10.59 -19.54 -17.13
C ARG A 168 -10.40 -18.05 -16.81
N SER A 169 -10.21 -17.68 -15.53
CA SER A 169 -10.00 -16.29 -15.08
C SER A 169 -8.63 -15.70 -15.44
N ALA A 170 -7.63 -16.53 -15.74
CA ALA A 170 -6.27 -16.07 -16.04
C ALA A 170 -6.10 -15.50 -17.47
N SER A 171 -7.05 -15.78 -18.36
CA SER A 171 -7.04 -15.28 -19.75
C SER A 171 -7.30 -13.76 -19.85
N VAL A 172 -8.15 -13.23 -18.99
CA VAL A 172 -8.45 -11.78 -18.90
C VAL A 172 -7.28 -11.04 -18.26
N ALA A 173 -6.73 -11.56 -17.16
CA ALA A 173 -5.60 -10.97 -16.44
C ALA A 173 -4.34 -10.81 -17.34
N LEU A 174 -4.06 -11.79 -18.21
CA LEU A 174 -2.92 -11.71 -19.14
C LEU A 174 -3.13 -10.74 -20.31
N SER A 175 -4.38 -10.49 -20.72
CA SER A 175 -4.69 -9.49 -21.74
C SER A 175 -4.58 -8.05 -21.21
N ALA A 176 -4.81 -7.87 -19.90
CA ALA A 176 -4.71 -6.59 -19.21
C ALA A 176 -3.25 -6.23 -18.86
N ILE A 177 -2.43 -7.22 -18.48
CA ILE A 177 -0.99 -6.99 -18.28
C ILE A 177 -0.31 -6.92 -19.65
N SER A 178 -0.24 -5.71 -20.22
CA SER A 178 0.60 -5.42 -21.40
C SER A 178 1.99 -6.05 -21.24
N ARG A 179 2.58 -6.52 -22.35
CA ARG A 179 3.90 -7.18 -22.43
C ARG A 179 5.02 -6.39 -21.74
N SER A 180 4.81 -5.11 -21.44
CA SER A 180 5.77 -4.18 -20.86
C SER A 180 5.19 -3.25 -19.78
N SER A 181 4.20 -3.68 -18.99
CA SER A 181 3.74 -2.83 -17.88
C SER A 181 4.86 -2.65 -16.85
N ASP A 182 5.51 -1.49 -16.90
CA ASP A 182 6.36 -0.92 -15.86
C ASP A 182 5.53 -0.03 -14.91
N ALA A 183 4.22 0.04 -15.15
CA ALA A 183 3.20 0.61 -14.29
C ALA A 183 2.79 -0.41 -13.24
N LEU A 184 3.30 -0.23 -12.02
CA LEU A 184 2.99 -1.14 -10.90
C LEU A 184 1.49 -1.17 -10.58
N VAL A 185 0.83 -0.01 -10.62
CA VAL A 185 -0.61 0.11 -10.33
C VAL A 185 -1.43 -0.75 -11.29
N ASP A 186 -1.10 -0.72 -12.59
CA ASP A 186 -1.83 -1.48 -13.62
C ASP A 186 -1.58 -2.99 -13.47
N VAL A 187 -0.37 -3.38 -13.04
CA VAL A 187 -0.06 -4.79 -12.72
C VAL A 187 -0.89 -5.26 -11.53
N GLU A 188 -0.96 -4.48 -10.45
CA GLU A 188 -1.75 -4.83 -9.26
C GLU A 188 -3.26 -4.91 -9.55
N GLU A 189 -3.79 -3.98 -10.35
CA GLU A 189 -5.18 -4.04 -10.82
C GLU A 189 -5.45 -5.31 -11.64
N SER A 190 -4.51 -5.71 -12.51
CA SER A 190 -4.66 -6.87 -13.37
C SER A 190 -4.53 -8.21 -12.66
N VAL A 191 -3.72 -8.28 -11.60
CA VAL A 191 -3.57 -9.50 -10.78
C VAL A 191 -4.77 -9.70 -9.84
N GLY A 192 -5.71 -8.75 -9.78
CA GLY A 192 -6.95 -8.87 -8.98
C GLY A 192 -6.75 -8.74 -7.47
N ARG A 193 -5.50 -8.61 -7.02
CA ARG A 193 -5.10 -8.47 -5.60
C ARG A 193 -5.72 -7.25 -4.93
N PHE A 194 -6.11 -6.24 -5.70
CA PHE A 194 -6.66 -5.02 -5.13
C PHE A 194 -8.07 -5.15 -4.58
N ARG A 195 -8.90 -6.00 -5.18
CA ARG A 195 -10.32 -6.10 -4.83
C ARG A 195 -10.66 -7.37 -4.09
N GLU A 196 -10.04 -8.49 -4.43
CA GLU A 196 -10.38 -9.75 -3.76
C GLU A 196 -9.68 -9.89 -2.41
N ASP A 197 -8.39 -9.54 -2.29
CA ASP A 197 -7.67 -9.73 -1.03
C ASP A 197 -8.08 -8.71 0.03
N VAL A 198 -8.30 -7.44 -0.33
CA VAL A 198 -8.67 -6.40 0.64
C VAL A 198 -10.13 -6.54 1.07
N ASP A 199 -11.09 -6.80 0.17
CA ASP A 199 -12.49 -6.97 0.59
C ASP A 199 -12.72 -8.32 1.29
N ASP A 200 -12.06 -9.44 0.89
CA ASP A 200 -12.16 -10.71 1.65
C ASP A 200 -11.46 -10.59 3.02
N ILE A 201 -10.32 -9.89 3.13
CA ILE A 201 -9.65 -9.66 4.42
C ILE A 201 -10.46 -8.68 5.28
N MET A 202 -10.93 -7.56 4.73
CA MET A 202 -11.69 -6.53 5.47
C MET A 202 -13.11 -6.99 5.84
N SER A 203 -13.73 -7.88 5.06
CA SER A 203 -15.03 -8.49 5.42
C SER A 203 -14.91 -9.60 6.47
N GLN A 204 -13.73 -10.16 6.65
CA GLN A 204 -13.43 -11.18 7.68
C GLN A 204 -12.75 -10.59 8.93
N ILE A 205 -12.22 -9.36 8.85
CA ILE A 205 -11.80 -8.57 10.01
C ILE A 205 -13.07 -8.09 10.74
N PRO A 206 -13.25 -8.40 12.04
CA PRO A 206 -14.35 -7.85 12.83
C PRO A 206 -14.37 -6.31 12.70
N GLY A 207 -15.46 -5.78 12.15
CA GLY A 207 -15.58 -4.38 11.71
C GLY A 207 -15.62 -3.33 12.82
N ASP A 208 -15.28 -3.69 14.06
CA ASP A 208 -15.15 -2.72 15.14
C ASP A 208 -13.76 -2.06 15.12
N HIS A 209 -12.74 -2.69 14.52
CA HIS A 209 -11.35 -2.18 14.41
C HIS A 209 -10.75 -1.71 15.75
N VAL A 210 -11.37 -2.08 16.87
CA VAL A 210 -10.96 -1.65 18.20
C VAL A 210 -9.73 -2.50 18.51
N ASN A 211 -8.56 -1.86 18.57
CA ASN A 211 -7.30 -2.41 19.12
C ASN A 211 -6.49 -3.33 18.22
N GLN A 212 -6.83 -3.38 16.93
CA GLN A 212 -5.99 -4.06 15.96
C GLN A 212 -4.77 -3.21 15.62
N MET A 213 -3.59 -3.68 16.02
CA MET A 213 -2.32 -2.97 15.83
C MET A 213 -1.58 -3.44 14.57
N GLY A 214 -1.89 -4.64 14.09
CA GLY A 214 -1.30 -5.22 12.89
C GLY A 214 -1.84 -6.60 12.55
N ILE A 215 -1.35 -7.12 11.43
CA ILE A 215 -1.68 -8.44 10.89
C ILE A 215 -0.37 -9.13 10.53
N ALA A 216 -0.15 -10.35 11.03
CA ALA A 216 0.89 -11.24 10.56
C ALA A 216 0.29 -12.26 9.59
N VAL A 217 0.95 -12.45 8.43
CA VAL A 217 0.56 -13.39 7.37
C VAL A 217 1.73 -14.34 7.11
#